data_AF-A0A6N7SP32-F1
#
_entry.id   AF-A0A6N7SP32-F1
#
_cell.length_a   1.000
_cell.length_b   1.000
_cell.length_c   1.000
_cell.angle_alpha   90.00
_cell.angle_beta   90.00
_cell.angle_gamma   90.00
#
_symmetry.space_group_name_H-M   'P 1'
#
loop_
_entity.id
_entity.type
_entity.pdbx_description
1 polymer ?
#
loop_
_entity_poly.entity_id
_entity_poly.type
_entity_poly.pdbx_seq_one_letter_code
_entity_poly.pdbx_strand_id
1 'polypeptide(L)'
;MNNIRFASPEHRDFFLDMMSEARRNDCYHRAFFYVMGIAPETRANIRQMFDFKQDCIEPDGMHGGWQTSGTVRVCRLAFNLWNGYTDPEHSNAYSPEDLFCCEFAPYFMEGVKIRYPEYCRELPPAKKQVEPAR
;
A
#
# COMPACT_ATOMS: atom_id res chain seq x y z
N MET A 1 -15.18 -1.54 -10.98
CA MET A 1 -14.01 -1.55 -10.09
C MET A 1 -13.01 -2.51 -10.69
N ASN A 2 -11.77 -2.08 -10.95
CA ASN A 2 -10.72 -2.99 -11.41
C ASN A 2 -10.59 -4.15 -10.42
N ASN A 3 -10.36 -5.36 -10.92
CA ASN A 3 -10.24 -6.54 -10.08
C ASN A 3 -8.95 -6.42 -9.25
N ILE A 4 -9.07 -6.04 -7.97
CA ILE A 4 -7.92 -5.89 -7.08
C ILE A 4 -7.22 -7.23 -6.97
N ARG A 5 -5.92 -7.28 -7.28
CA ARG A 5 -5.12 -8.49 -7.15
C ARG A 5 -4.63 -8.61 -5.71
N PHE A 6 -4.97 -9.70 -5.03
CA PHE A 6 -4.44 -9.99 -3.69
C PHE A 6 -3.29 -11.01 -3.76
N ALA A 7 -2.42 -10.97 -2.76
CA ALA A 7 -1.26 -11.88 -2.68
C ALA A 7 -1.66 -13.30 -2.24
N SER A 8 -2.71 -13.40 -1.43
CA SER A 8 -3.29 -14.65 -0.96
C SER A 8 -4.75 -14.43 -0.54
N PRO A 9 -5.53 -15.50 -0.28
CA PRO A 9 -6.86 -15.39 0.31
C PRO A 9 -6.84 -14.63 1.65
N GLU A 10 -5.84 -14.90 2.50
CA GLU A 10 -5.76 -14.28 3.83
C GLU A 10 -5.39 -12.80 3.77
N HIS A 11 -4.72 -12.34 2.70
CA HIS A 11 -4.56 -10.91 2.41
C HIS A 11 -5.93 -10.29 2.06
N ARG A 12 -6.71 -10.95 1.19
CA ARG A 12 -8.06 -10.48 0.83
C ARG A 12 -8.98 -10.39 2.04
N ASP A 13 -9.02 -11.44 2.86
CA ASP A 13 -9.92 -11.51 4.01
C ASP A 13 -9.56 -10.44 5.04
N PHE A 14 -8.26 -10.30 5.36
CA PHE A 14 -7.78 -9.20 6.21
C PHE A 14 -8.21 -7.82 5.70
N PHE A 15 -8.05 -7.56 4.39
CA PHE A 15 -8.46 -6.28 3.82
C PHE A 15 -9.95 -6.01 4.02
N LEU A 16 -10.80 -7.01 3.79
CA LEU A 16 -12.25 -6.88 3.97
C LEU A 16 -12.62 -6.65 5.44
N ASP A 17 -11.99 -7.38 6.35
CA ASP A 17 -12.20 -7.25 7.79
C ASP A 17 -11.82 -5.85 8.27
N MET A 18 -10.63 -5.37 7.92
CA MET A 18 -10.18 -4.03 8.32
C MET A 18 -11.05 -2.92 7.73
N MET A 19 -11.49 -3.06 6.48
CA MET A 19 -12.40 -2.08 5.88
C MET A 19 -13.81 -2.11 6.50
N SER A 20 -14.21 -3.21 7.13
CA SER A 20 -15.47 -3.31 7.88
C SER A 20 -15.39 -2.62 9.25
N GLU A 21 -14.20 -2.60 9.85
CA GLU A 21 -13.93 -1.92 11.11
C GLU A 21 -13.56 -0.44 10.95
N ALA A 22 -13.01 -0.07 9.80
CA ALA A 22 -12.63 1.30 9.49
C ALA A 22 -13.83 2.24 9.54
N ARG A 23 -13.63 3.45 10.07
CA ARG A 23 -14.70 4.46 10.14
C ARG A 23 -15.03 5.05 8.78
N ARG A 24 -14.09 4.97 7.84
CA ARG A 24 -14.17 5.56 6.51
C ARG A 24 -13.80 4.54 5.45
N ASN A 25 -14.51 4.65 4.31
CA ASN A 25 -14.24 3.85 3.12
C ASN A 25 -13.73 4.76 2.00
N ASP A 26 -12.56 5.36 2.21
CA ASP A 26 -11.88 6.22 1.23
C ASP A 26 -10.57 5.58 0.70
N CYS A 27 -9.95 6.23 -0.29
CA CYS A 27 -8.76 5.68 -0.93
C CYS A 27 -7.53 5.60 -0.01
N TYR A 28 -7.49 6.38 1.07
CA TYR A 28 -6.40 6.35 2.05
C TYR A 28 -6.46 5.09 2.90
N HIS A 29 -7.62 4.83 3.51
CA HIS A 29 -7.87 3.63 4.30
C HIS A 29 -7.71 2.37 3.46
N ARG A 30 -8.30 2.37 2.27
CA ARG A 30 -8.22 1.22 1.36
C ARG A 30 -6.77 0.91 0.98
N ALA A 31 -5.98 1.93 0.63
CA ALA A 31 -4.58 1.71 0.29
C ALA A 31 -3.77 1.23 1.49
N PHE A 32 -3.96 1.84 2.66
CA PHE A 32 -3.27 1.47 3.89
C PHE A 32 -3.54 0.01 4.28
N PHE A 33 -4.81 -0.38 4.45
CA PHE A 33 -5.16 -1.74 4.86
C PHE A 33 -4.84 -2.78 3.80
N TYR A 34 -4.91 -2.43 2.52
CA TYR A 34 -4.46 -3.32 1.46
C TYR A 34 -2.94 -3.59 1.59
N VAL A 35 -2.11 -2.56 1.68
CA VAL A 35 -0.65 -2.75 1.79
C VAL A 35 -0.28 -3.49 3.07
N MET A 36 -0.88 -3.11 4.21
CA MET A 36 -0.67 -3.81 5.49
C MET A 36 -1.14 -5.27 5.47
N GLY A 37 -2.03 -5.64 4.55
CA GLY A 37 -2.53 -7.00 4.39
C GLY A 37 -1.56 -7.96 3.69
N ILE A 38 -0.49 -7.45 3.07
CA ILE A 38 0.43 -8.25 2.25
C ILE A 38 1.19 -9.27 3.08
N ALA A 39 1.77 -8.86 4.21
CA ALA A 39 2.60 -9.73 5.04
C ALA A 39 1.83 -10.30 6.26
N PRO A 40 2.07 -11.55 6.66
CA PRO A 40 1.47 -12.12 7.87
C PRO A 40 1.76 -11.30 9.14
N GLU A 41 2.99 -10.80 9.30
CA GLU A 41 3.43 -10.08 10.47
C GLU A 41 2.76 -8.72 10.59
N THR A 42 2.58 -7.99 9.47
CA THR A 42 1.88 -6.70 9.48
C THR A 42 0.39 -6.85 9.80
N ARG A 43 -0.23 -7.97 9.38
CA ARG A 43 -1.61 -8.30 9.76
C ARG A 43 -1.73 -8.60 11.25
N ALA A 44 -0.83 -9.42 11.80
CA ALA A 44 -0.82 -9.78 13.21
C ALA A 44 -0.60 -8.56 14.14
N ASN A 45 0.07 -7.52 13.63
CA ASN A 45 0.42 -6.32 14.41
C ASN A 45 -0.39 -5.07 14.01
N ILE A 46 -1.48 -5.19 13.25
CA ILE A 46 -2.24 -4.03 12.72
C ILE A 46 -2.70 -3.04 13.82
N ARG A 47 -3.04 -3.54 15.01
CA ARG A 47 -3.46 -2.70 16.15
C ARG A 47 -2.34 -1.87 16.77
N GLN A 48 -1.08 -2.20 16.48
CA GLN A 48 0.08 -1.36 16.84
C GLN A 48 0.35 -0.30 15.77
N MET A 49 -0.20 -0.47 14.56
CA MET A 49 0.11 0.35 13.38
C MET A 49 -1.01 1.34 13.05
N PHE A 50 -2.21 1.13 13.58
CA PHE A 50 -3.38 1.94 13.35
C PHE A 50 -4.24 2.02 14.60
N ASP A 51 -4.53 3.23 15.06
CA ASP A 51 -5.47 3.50 16.13
C ASP A 51 -6.89 3.62 15.55
N PHE A 52 -7.69 2.57 15.70
CA PHE A 52 -9.10 2.53 15.26
C PHE A 52 -10.02 3.47 16.08
N LYS A 53 -9.57 3.91 17.26
CA LYS A 53 -10.30 4.89 18.08
C LYS A 53 -10.06 6.31 17.56
N GLN A 54 -8.84 6.64 17.15
CA GLN A 54 -8.49 7.96 16.62
C GLN A 54 -8.57 8.05 15.09
N ASP A 55 -8.73 6.91 14.40
CA ASP A 55 -8.78 6.80 12.94
C ASP A 55 -7.48 7.31 12.28
N CYS A 56 -6.34 6.93 12.87
CA CYS A 56 -5.04 7.40 12.41
C CYS A 56 -3.97 6.31 12.48
N ILE A 57 -2.92 6.53 11.69
CA ILE A 57 -1.70 5.74 11.71
C ILE A 57 -0.91 5.95 13.01
N GLU A 58 -0.22 4.91 13.47
CA GLU A 58 0.63 4.94 14.66
C GLU A 58 2.10 4.64 14.28
N PRO A 59 2.93 5.68 14.03
CA PRO A 59 4.32 5.51 13.63
C PRO A 59 5.17 4.74 14.64
N ASP A 60 4.89 4.87 15.94
CA ASP A 60 5.64 4.18 16.99
C ASP A 60 5.57 2.65 16.84
N GLY A 61 4.49 2.14 16.24
CA GLY A 61 4.33 0.72 15.89
C GLY A 61 5.41 0.17 14.96
N MET A 62 6.12 1.02 14.20
CA MET A 62 7.21 0.59 13.33
C MET A 62 8.42 0.08 14.08
N HIS A 63 8.59 0.44 15.35
CA HIS A 63 9.75 0.05 16.15
C HIS A 63 9.56 -1.29 16.87
N GLY A 64 8.48 -2.02 16.57
CA GLY A 64 8.22 -3.35 17.13
C GLY A 64 9.25 -4.40 16.68
N GLY A 65 9.68 -5.25 17.62
CA GLY A 65 10.67 -6.32 17.38
C GLY A 65 10.24 -7.44 16.42
N TRP A 66 9.04 -7.36 15.86
CA TRP A 66 8.49 -8.30 14.86
C TRP A 66 8.87 -7.92 13.43
N GLN A 67 9.44 -6.73 13.21
CA GLN A 67 9.78 -6.24 11.88
C GLN A 67 10.92 -7.04 11.24
N THR A 68 10.72 -7.44 9.99
CA THR A 68 11.74 -7.94 9.06
C THR A 68 12.04 -6.88 8.00
N SER A 69 13.07 -7.09 7.17
CA SER A 69 13.35 -6.18 6.04
C SER A 69 12.18 -6.05 5.06
N GLY A 70 11.40 -7.12 4.87
CA GLY A 70 10.21 -7.12 4.04
C GLY A 70 9.07 -6.30 4.66
N THR A 71 8.78 -6.51 5.95
CA THR A 71 7.67 -5.82 6.62
C THR A 71 7.96 -4.33 6.80
N VAL A 72 9.22 -3.94 6.95
CA VAL A 72 9.63 -2.52 7.00
C VAL A 72 9.23 -1.81 5.70
N ARG A 73 9.46 -2.43 4.53
CA ARG A 73 9.04 -1.88 3.23
C ARG A 73 7.53 -1.76 3.11
N VAL A 74 6.79 -2.79 3.57
CA VAL A 74 5.32 -2.77 3.63
C VAL A 74 4.82 -1.59 4.47
N CYS A 75 5.32 -1.44 5.69
CA CYS A 75 4.91 -0.38 6.62
C CYS A 75 5.23 1.01 6.07
N ARG A 76 6.45 1.19 5.54
CA ARG A 76 6.87 2.46 4.93
C ARG A 76 5.97 2.88 3.79
N LEU A 77 5.66 1.97 2.86
CA LEU A 77 4.75 2.27 1.77
C LEU A 77 3.33 2.57 2.28
N ALA A 78 2.80 1.78 3.21
CA ALA A 78 1.46 1.97 3.75
C ALA A 78 1.30 3.36 4.40
N PHE A 79 2.25 3.77 5.26
CA PHE A 79 2.24 5.11 5.86
C PHE A 79 2.46 6.22 4.84
N ASN A 80 3.31 6.01 3.85
CA ASN A 80 3.51 6.99 2.79
C ASN A 80 2.24 7.21 1.96
N LEU A 81 1.50 6.16 1.63
CA LEU A 81 0.22 6.29 0.92
C LEU A 81 -0.88 6.95 1.77
N TRP A 82 -0.80 6.83 3.10
CA TRP A 82 -1.76 7.45 4.02
C TRP A 82 -1.70 8.99 4.01
N ASN A 83 -0.52 9.59 4.13
CA ASN A 83 -0.41 11.06 4.17
C ASN A 83 0.95 11.61 3.71
N GLY A 84 1.73 10.81 2.98
CA GLY A 84 3.10 11.19 2.59
C GLY A 84 4.11 11.03 3.71
N TYR A 85 3.79 10.30 4.78
CA TYR A 85 4.72 10.02 5.88
C TYR A 85 6.07 9.51 5.33
N THR A 86 7.13 10.08 5.86
CA THR A 86 8.51 9.62 5.70
C THR A 86 9.23 9.77 7.03
N ASP A 87 10.25 8.94 7.24
CA ASP A 87 11.21 9.15 8.32
C ASP A 87 12.20 10.24 7.87
N PRO A 88 12.29 11.40 8.55
CA PRO A 88 13.19 12.47 8.16
C PRO A 88 14.67 12.06 8.15
N GLU A 89 15.08 11.13 9.03
CA GLU A 89 16.45 10.64 9.10
C GLU A 89 16.77 9.64 7.98
N HIS A 90 15.73 9.00 7.41
CA HIS A 90 15.86 7.95 6.41
C HIS A 90 14.94 8.20 5.20
N SER A 91 14.89 9.45 4.70
CA SER A 91 13.98 9.83 3.62
C SER A 91 14.18 9.01 2.34
N ASN A 92 15.42 8.63 2.03
CA ASN A 92 15.74 7.81 0.86
C ASN A 92 15.10 6.42 0.92
N ALA A 93 14.81 5.92 2.13
CA ALA A 93 14.26 4.57 2.33
C ALA A 93 12.80 4.40 1.87
N TYR A 94 12.19 5.48 1.37
CA TYR A 94 10.87 5.54 0.73
C TYR A 94 10.97 5.68 -0.79
N SER A 95 12.19 5.65 -1.35
CA SER A 95 12.43 5.68 -2.79
C SER A 95 11.90 4.40 -3.47
N PRO A 96 11.62 4.44 -4.78
CA PRO A 96 11.28 3.24 -5.52
C PRO A 96 12.35 2.13 -5.43
N GLU A 97 13.63 2.50 -5.38
CA GLU A 97 14.74 1.56 -5.26
C GLU A 97 14.65 0.74 -3.96
N ASP A 98 14.44 1.42 -2.83
CA ASP A 98 14.34 0.77 -1.52
C ASP A 98 13.05 -0.02 -1.32
N LEU A 99 11.92 0.50 -1.81
CA LEU A 99 10.60 -0.10 -1.61
C LEU A 99 10.36 -1.29 -2.56
N PHE A 100 10.65 -1.15 -3.85
CA PHE A 100 10.23 -2.13 -4.87
C PHE A 100 11.28 -3.22 -5.15
N CYS A 101 12.45 -3.18 -4.53
CA CYS A 101 13.43 -4.27 -4.58
C CYS A 101 13.02 -5.44 -3.66
N CYS A 102 11.80 -5.99 -3.85
CA CYS A 102 11.29 -7.15 -3.13
C CYS A 102 10.15 -7.86 -3.89
N GLU A 103 9.79 -9.07 -3.43
CA GLU A 103 8.72 -9.89 -4.01
C GLU A 103 7.32 -9.25 -3.90
N PHE A 104 7.14 -8.27 -3.00
CA PHE A 104 5.88 -7.57 -2.81
C PHE A 104 5.62 -6.48 -3.87
N ALA A 105 6.59 -6.16 -4.72
CA ALA A 105 6.49 -5.08 -5.71
C ALA A 105 5.21 -5.08 -6.56
N PRO A 106 4.71 -6.23 -7.09
CA PRO A 106 3.46 -6.24 -7.84
C PRO A 106 2.25 -5.81 -7.01
N TYR A 107 2.23 -6.14 -5.72
CA TYR A 107 1.15 -5.78 -4.80
C TYR A 107 1.29 -4.34 -4.31
N PHE A 108 2.52 -3.84 -4.13
CA PHE A 108 2.76 -2.43 -3.87
C PHE A 108 2.17 -1.54 -4.98
N MET A 109 2.31 -1.94 -6.24
CA MET A 109 1.67 -1.23 -7.36
C MET A 109 0.15 -1.24 -7.26
N GLU A 110 -0.48 -2.33 -6.80
CA GLU A 110 -1.94 -2.34 -6.57
C GLU A 110 -2.34 -1.38 -5.44
N GLY A 111 -1.56 -1.29 -4.36
CA GLY A 111 -1.76 -0.30 -3.30
C GLY A 111 -1.73 1.14 -3.83
N VAL A 112 -0.79 1.46 -4.71
CA VAL A 112 -0.70 2.77 -5.39
C VAL A 112 -1.94 3.02 -6.25
N LYS A 113 -2.40 2.05 -7.05
CA LYS A 113 -3.62 2.17 -7.87
C LYS A 113 -4.86 2.40 -7.01
N ILE A 114 -4.96 1.74 -5.85
CA ILE A 114 -6.06 1.93 -4.89
C ILE A 114 -6.04 3.35 -4.32
N ARG A 115 -4.85 3.88 -4.05
CA ARG A 115 -4.67 5.24 -3.52
C ARG A 115 -5.04 6.33 -4.52
N TYR A 116 -4.74 6.10 -5.81
CA TYR A 116 -4.84 7.08 -6.90
C TYR A 116 -5.72 6.58 -8.06
N PRO A 117 -7.00 6.22 -7.82
CA PRO A 117 -7.86 5.57 -8.81
C PRO A 117 -8.15 6.46 -10.03
N GLU A 118 -8.10 7.78 -9.88
CA GLU A 118 -8.26 8.75 -10.96
C GLU A 118 -7.05 8.84 -11.91
N TYR A 119 -5.84 8.58 -11.40
CA TYR A 119 -4.60 8.64 -12.18
C TYR A 119 -4.21 7.29 -12.78
N CYS A 120 -4.66 6.19 -12.17
CA CYS A 120 -4.34 4.83 -12.61
C CYS A 120 -5.43 4.19 -13.47
N ARG A 121 -6.24 5.00 -14.18
CA ARG A 121 -7.21 4.51 -15.16
C ARG A 121 -6.49 3.95 -16.38
N GLU A 122 -7.14 3.05 -17.10
CA GLU A 122 -6.62 2.57 -18.37
C GLU A 122 -6.35 3.76 -19.30
N LEU A 123 -5.10 3.83 -19.78
CA LEU A 123 -4.73 4.84 -20.76
C LEU A 123 -5.53 4.60 -22.04
N PRO A 124 -5.96 5.67 -22.75
CA PRO A 124 -6.50 5.51 -24.08
C PRO A 124 -5.48 4.74 -24.94
N PRO A 125 -5.95 3.86 -25.84
CA PRO A 125 -5.05 3.16 -26.74
C PRO A 125 -4.17 4.19 -27.46
N ALA A 126 -2.86 3.94 -27.47
CA ALA A 126 -1.91 4.82 -28.13
C ALA A 126 -2.35 5.01 -29.59
N LYS A 127 -2.51 6.28 -30.01
CA LYS A 127 -2.75 6.59 -31.42
C LYS A 127 -1.55 6.06 -32.19
N LYS A 128 -1.76 5.03 -33.01
CA LYS A 128 -0.75 4.56 -33.95
C LYS A 128 -0.31 5.77 -34.79
N GLN A 129 0.93 6.21 -34.61
CA GLN A 129 1.51 7.15 -35.57
C GLN A 129 1.53 6.42 -36.91
N VAL A 130 0.78 6.95 -37.87
CA VAL A 130 0.86 6.47 -39.25
C VAL A 130 2.24 6.88 -39.73
N GLU A 131 3.13 5.90 -39.90
CA GLU A 131 4.44 6.15 -40.51
C GLU A 131 4.20 6.79 -41.88
N PRO A 132 4.81 7.94 -42.19
CA PRO A 132 4.69 8.53 -43.52
C PRO A 132 5.28 7.54 -44.53
N ALA A 133 4.50 7.23 -45.55
CA ALA A 133 4.94 6.38 -46.65
C ALA A 133 6.23 6.95 -47.27
N ARG A 134 7.26 6.08 -47.36
CA ARG A 134 8.53 6.38 -48.03
C ARG A 134 8.36 6.58 -49.52
#